data_AF-A0A1V6BNZ5-F1
#
_entry.id   AF-A0A1V6BNZ5-F1
#
_cell.length_a   1.000
_cell.length_b   1.000
_cell.length_c   1.000
_cell.angle_alpha   90.00
_cell.angle_beta   90.00
_cell.angle_gamma   90.00
#
_symmetry.space_group_name_H-M   'P 1'
#
loop_
_entity.id
_entity.type
_entity.pdbx_description
1 polymer ?
#
loop_
_entity_poly.entity_id
_entity_poly.type
_entity_poly.pdbx_seq_one_letter_code
_entity_poly.pdbx_strand_id
1 'polypeptide(L)'
;MNIKDKLPMPSEPIEIKKQMIDVRIHFGNGNNIDWDSQAVWFRNALPTYLWNEWKIILVDYGFTWPKFLKYIKYYTHDMIRWMREKITWEELIQKLKDSIED
;
A
#
# COMPACT_ATOMS: atom_id res chain seq x y z
N MET A 1 9.12 22.24 -6.62
CA MET A 1 9.00 20.88 -7.19
C MET A 1 8.30 20.04 -6.15
N ASN A 2 7.11 19.53 -6.48
CA ASN A 2 6.26 18.81 -5.53
C ASN A 2 6.87 17.45 -5.19
N ILE A 3 6.76 17.00 -3.94
CA ILE A 3 7.29 15.71 -3.47
C ILE A 3 6.84 14.53 -4.37
N LYS A 4 5.62 14.56 -4.90
CA LYS A 4 5.06 13.47 -5.72
C LYS A 4 5.83 13.22 -7.01
N ASP A 5 6.45 14.25 -7.58
CA ASP A 5 7.22 14.14 -8.83
C ASP A 5 8.59 13.48 -8.60
N LYS A 6 9.05 13.44 -7.35
CA LYS A 6 10.32 12.82 -6.96
C LYS A 6 10.19 11.34 -6.62
N LEU A 7 9.01 10.91 -6.18
CA LEU A 7 8.78 9.52 -5.78
C LEU A 7 8.85 8.58 -7.01
N PRO A 8 9.75 7.58 -7.01
CA PRO A 8 9.83 6.63 -8.12
C PRO A 8 8.55 5.80 -8.23
N MET A 9 8.29 5.26 -9.42
CA MET A 9 7.29 4.20 -9.64
C MET A 9 7.95 2.85 -9.30
N PRO A 10 7.73 2.28 -8.11
CA PRO A 10 8.28 0.98 -7.76
C PRO A 10 7.68 -0.11 -8.66
N SER A 11 8.39 -1.21 -8.87
CA SER A 11 7.85 -2.39 -9.55
C SER A 11 6.70 -3.01 -8.74
N GLU A 12 5.78 -3.73 -9.39
CA GLU A 12 4.71 -4.43 -8.67
C GLU A 12 5.30 -5.55 -7.80
N PRO A 13 5.03 -5.58 -6.48
CA PRO A 13 5.53 -6.62 -5.61
C PRO A 13 4.63 -7.86 -5.69
N ILE A 14 4.78 -8.62 -6.78
CA ILE A 14 3.93 -9.80 -7.09
C ILE A 14 3.87 -10.81 -5.94
N GLU A 15 5.00 -11.08 -5.27
CA GLU A 15 5.03 -12.02 -4.16
C GLU A 15 4.26 -11.51 -2.93
N ILE A 16 4.27 -10.20 -2.67
CA ILE A 16 3.46 -9.61 -1.60
C ILE A 16 1.97 -9.74 -1.96
N LYS A 17 1.60 -9.47 -3.22
CA LYS A 17 0.22 -9.62 -3.69
C LYS A 17 -0.29 -11.05 -3.51
N LYS A 18 0.52 -12.05 -3.88
CA LYS A 18 0.22 -13.48 -3.66
C LYS A 18 -0.02 -13.80 -2.19
N GLN A 19 0.86 -13.32 -1.29
CA GLN A 19 0.69 -13.53 0.15
C GLN A 19 -0.63 -12.95 0.69
N MET A 20 -1.03 -11.76 0.22
CA MET A 20 -2.31 -11.16 0.59
C MET A 20 -3.49 -12.01 0.12
N ILE A 21 -3.44 -12.49 -1.12
CA ILE A 21 -4.46 -13.37 -1.70
C ILE A 21 -4.55 -14.68 -0.89
N ASP A 22 -3.41 -15.28 -0.52
CA ASP A 22 -3.36 -16.50 0.28
C ASP A 22 -3.99 -16.29 1.65
N VAL A 23 -3.65 -15.21 2.36
CA VAL A 23 -4.27 -14.87 3.66
C VAL A 23 -5.78 -14.75 3.51
N ARG A 24 -6.25 -14.04 2.48
CA ARG A 24 -7.67 -13.90 2.22
C ARG A 24 -8.35 -15.25 1.97
N ILE A 25 -7.76 -16.13 1.17
CA ILE A 25 -8.35 -17.44 0.82
C ILE A 25 -8.41 -18.36 2.05
N HIS A 26 -7.35 -18.42 2.85
CA HIS A 26 -7.25 -19.37 3.95
C HIS A 26 -8.08 -18.95 5.18
N PHE A 27 -8.24 -17.66 5.41
CA PHE A 27 -8.95 -17.15 6.59
C PHE A 27 -10.35 -16.60 6.28
N GLY A 28 -10.67 -16.31 5.01
CA GLY A 28 -11.86 -15.60 4.54
C GLY A 28 -13.24 -16.25 4.71
N ASN A 29 -13.34 -17.34 5.47
CA ASN A 29 -14.57 -18.16 5.55
C ASN A 29 -15.57 -17.71 6.63
N GLY A 30 -15.22 -16.71 7.45
CA GLY A 30 -16.08 -16.21 8.53
C GLY A 30 -16.69 -14.83 8.24
N ASN A 31 -18.01 -14.68 8.40
CA ASN A 31 -18.75 -13.44 8.08
C ASN A 31 -18.58 -12.28 9.08
N ASN A 32 -17.88 -12.48 10.20
CA ASN A 32 -17.76 -11.48 11.28
C ASN A 32 -16.47 -10.65 11.22
N ILE A 33 -15.57 -10.90 10.26
CA ILE A 33 -14.26 -10.25 10.17
C ILE A 33 -14.09 -9.69 8.74
N ASP A 34 -13.60 -8.46 8.63
CA ASP A 34 -13.18 -7.87 7.36
C ASP A 34 -11.83 -8.46 6.93
N TRP A 35 -11.88 -9.64 6.32
CA TRP A 35 -10.71 -10.39 5.87
C TRP A 35 -9.95 -9.71 4.74
N ASP A 36 -10.60 -8.86 3.94
CA ASP A 36 -9.90 -8.12 2.89
C ASP A 36 -8.97 -7.07 3.51
N SER A 37 -9.46 -6.31 4.49
CA SER A 37 -8.62 -5.39 5.25
C SER A 37 -7.49 -6.13 5.98
N GLN A 38 -7.76 -7.28 6.61
CA GLN A 38 -6.70 -8.07 7.26
C GLN A 38 -5.63 -8.56 6.27
N ALA A 39 -6.05 -9.00 5.08
CA ALA A 39 -5.16 -9.50 4.05
C ALA A 39 -4.20 -8.41 3.54
N VAL A 40 -4.71 -7.23 3.19
CA VAL A 40 -3.86 -6.15 2.65
C VAL A 40 -2.94 -5.52 3.69
N TRP A 41 -3.25 -5.69 4.98
CA TRP A 41 -2.41 -5.26 6.09
C TRP A 41 -1.53 -6.38 6.66
N PHE A 42 -1.53 -7.57 6.05
CA PHE A 42 -0.78 -8.72 6.56
C PHE A 42 0.71 -8.39 6.73
N ARG A 43 1.17 -8.45 7.99
CA ARG A 43 2.54 -8.12 8.42
C ARG A 43 3.04 -6.74 7.97
N ASN A 44 2.14 -5.83 7.58
CA ASN A 44 2.46 -4.56 6.93
C ASN A 44 3.38 -4.71 5.69
N ALA A 45 3.32 -5.85 4.98
CA ALA A 45 4.27 -6.16 3.91
C ALA A 45 4.29 -5.09 2.80
N LEU A 46 3.11 -4.69 2.30
CA LEU A 46 3.01 -3.65 1.27
C LEU A 46 3.45 -2.25 1.79
N PRO A 47 2.97 -1.76 2.95
CA PRO A 47 3.50 -0.52 3.52
C PRO A 47 5.03 -0.54 3.69
N THR A 48 5.61 -1.64 4.19
CA THR A 48 7.06 -1.76 4.37
C THR A 48 7.80 -1.71 3.04
N TYR A 49 7.28 -2.39 2.01
CA TYR A 49 7.83 -2.32 0.65
C TYR A 49 7.86 -0.89 0.13
N LEU A 50 6.71 -0.21 0.13
CA LEU A 50 6.59 1.17 -0.37
C LEU A 50 7.47 2.14 0.41
N TRP A 51 7.54 1.99 1.73
CA TRP A 51 8.44 2.81 2.54
C TRP A 51 9.89 2.60 2.15
N ASN A 52 10.34 1.37 1.91
CA ASN A 52 11.73 1.14 1.51
C ASN A 52 12.07 1.80 0.16
N GLU A 53 11.13 1.83 -0.77
CA GLU A 53 11.27 2.47 -2.08
C GLU A 53 11.27 4.00 -2.00
N TRP A 54 10.56 4.58 -1.03
CA TRP A 54 10.34 6.02 -0.95
C TRP A 54 11.02 6.72 0.23
N LYS A 55 11.56 5.98 1.21
CA LYS A 55 12.02 6.53 2.50
C LYS A 55 13.02 7.67 2.37
N ILE A 56 13.94 7.61 1.42
CA ILE A 56 14.99 8.63 1.26
C ILE A 56 14.33 9.97 1.00
N ILE A 57 13.41 10.01 0.03
CA ILE A 57 12.68 11.22 -0.32
C ILE A 57 11.70 11.61 0.77
N LEU A 58 10.93 10.65 1.31
CA LEU A 58 9.90 10.94 2.32
C LEU A 58 10.51 11.54 3.60
N VAL A 59 11.65 11.02 4.06
CA VAL A 59 12.32 11.52 5.27
C VAL A 59 12.85 12.94 5.07
N ASP A 60 13.39 13.27 3.89
CA ASP A 60 13.84 14.63 3.55
C ASP A 60 12.70 15.65 3.61
N TYR A 61 11.45 15.19 3.47
CA TYR A 61 10.22 15.99 3.57
C TYR A 61 9.50 15.82 4.91
N GLY A 62 10.15 15.24 5.94
CA GLY A 62 9.61 15.19 7.30
C GLY A 62 8.55 14.11 7.55
N PHE A 63 8.40 13.15 6.64
CA PHE A 63 7.65 11.92 6.92
C PHE A 63 8.45 11.02 7.86
N THR A 64 7.70 10.38 8.76
CA THR A 64 8.20 9.30 9.61
C THR A 64 7.43 8.03 9.31
N TRP A 65 7.97 6.87 9.67
CA TRP A 65 7.26 5.60 9.48
C TRP A 65 5.84 5.61 10.08
N PRO A 66 5.58 6.11 11.31
CA PRO A 66 4.21 6.23 11.82
C PRO A 66 3.31 7.18 11.01
N LYS A 67 3.84 8.32 10.51
CA LYS A 67 3.08 9.21 9.62
C LYS A 67 2.73 8.52 8.31
N PHE A 68 3.69 7.79 7.74
CA PHE A 68 3.50 7.02 6.52
C PHE A 68 2.46 5.91 6.69
N LEU A 69 2.50 5.16 7.79
CA LEU A 69 1.46 4.16 8.07
C LEU A 69 0.07 4.77 8.20
N LYS A 70 -0.05 5.92 8.88
CA LYS A 70 -1.32 6.67 8.94
C LYS A 70 -1.79 7.10 7.55
N TYR A 71 -0.86 7.56 6.71
CA TYR A 71 -1.14 7.93 5.32
C TYR A 71 -1.66 6.73 4.51
N ILE A 72 -0.93 5.61 4.47
CA ILE A 72 -1.34 4.40 3.73
C ILE A 72 -2.68 3.86 4.21
N LYS A 73 -3.03 4.03 5.49
CA LYS A 73 -4.33 3.63 6.04
C LYS A 73 -5.52 4.19 5.27
N TYR A 74 -5.43 5.42 4.77
CA TYR A 74 -6.50 6.05 3.99
C TYR A 74 -6.74 5.36 2.63
N TYR A 75 -5.78 4.57 2.14
CA TYR A 75 -5.83 3.86 0.86
C TYR A 75 -6.10 2.36 1.00
N THR A 76 -6.54 1.91 2.17
CA THR A 76 -6.86 0.49 2.42
C THR A 76 -7.84 -0.06 1.36
N HIS A 77 -8.84 0.71 0.96
CA HIS A 77 -9.79 0.28 -0.05
C HIS A 77 -9.17 0.15 -1.45
N ASP A 78 -8.30 1.08 -1.86
CA ASP A 78 -7.58 0.98 -3.13
C ASP A 78 -6.60 -0.21 -3.12
N MET A 79 -5.93 -0.48 -1.99
CA MET A 79 -5.10 -1.69 -1.82
C MET A 79 -5.91 -2.98 -2.00
N ILE A 80 -7.13 -3.04 -1.45
CA ILE A 80 -8.05 -4.18 -1.65
C ILE A 80 -8.44 -4.31 -3.12
N ARG A 81 -8.72 -3.18 -3.79
CA ARG A 81 -9.05 -3.17 -5.23
C ARG A 81 -7.88 -3.67 -6.06
N TRP A 82 -6.65 -3.26 -5.77
CA TRP A 82 -5.45 -3.75 -6.45
C TRP A 82 -5.25 -5.25 -6.24
N MET A 83 -5.33 -5.74 -5.00
CA MET A 83 -5.24 -7.17 -4.68
C MET A 83 -6.31 -7.99 -5.43
N ARG A 84 -7.50 -7.42 -5.65
CA ARG A 84 -8.63 -8.04 -6.36
C ARG A 84 -8.62 -7.79 -7.88
N GLU A 85 -7.52 -7.30 -8.44
CA GLU A 85 -7.38 -7.01 -9.87
C GLU A 85 -8.46 -6.03 -10.40
N LYS A 86 -8.90 -5.08 -9.55
CA LYS A 86 -9.88 -4.04 -9.89
C LYS A 86 -9.26 -2.70 -10.26
N ILE A 87 -7.98 -2.50 -9.93
CA ILE A 87 -7.12 -1.40 -10.39
C ILE A 87 -5.72 -1.98 -10.62
N THR A 88 -4.96 -1.38 -11.53
CA THR A 88 -3.56 -1.78 -11.75
C THR A 88 -2.65 -1.31 -10.62
N TRP A 89 -1.43 -1.84 -10.60
CA TRP A 89 -0.40 -1.38 -9.67
C TRP A 89 -0.07 0.10 -9.88
N GLU A 90 0.08 0.52 -11.14
CA GLU A 90 0.38 1.90 -11.51
C GLU A 90 -0.73 2.84 -11.05
N GLU A 91 -2.00 2.44 -11.18
CA GLU A 91 -3.13 3.23 -10.70
C GLU A 91 -3.10 3.39 -9.17
N LEU A 92 -2.82 2.32 -8.42
CA LEU A 92 -2.66 2.37 -6.96
C LEU A 92 -1.53 3.32 -6.57
N ILE A 93 -0.36 3.19 -7.20
CA ILE A 93 0.79 4.03 -6.91
C ILE A 93 0.53 5.48 -7.27
N GLN A 94 -0.13 5.76 -8.40
CA GLN A 94 -0.44 7.12 -8.81
C GLN A 94 -1.36 7.79 -7.77
N LYS A 95 -2.40 7.09 -7.30
CA LYS A 95 -3.27 7.58 -6.20
C LYS A 95 -2.48 7.87 -4.93
N LEU A 96 -1.57 6.96 -4.56
CA LEU A 96 -0.69 7.11 -3.40
C LEU A 96 0.34 8.23 -3.56
N LYS A 97 0.72 8.62 -4.78
CA LYS A 97 1.63 9.74 -4.99
C LYS A 97 0.88 11.07 -5.02
N ASP A 98 -0.28 11.13 -5.66
CA ASP A 98 -1.03 12.36 -5.87
C ASP A 98 -1.58 12.99 -4.58
N SER A 99 -1.69 12.20 -3.52
CA SER A 99 -2.27 12.65 -2.26
C SER A 99 -1.23 12.90 -1.16
N ILE A 100 0.05 12.77 -1.48
CA ILE A 100 1.13 13.22 -0.59
C ILE A 100 1.24 14.73 -0.82
N GLU A 101 0.56 15.48 0.04
CA GLU A 101 0.65 16.94 0.09
C GLU A 101 1.94 17.39 0.80
N ASP A 102 2.51 18.51 0.35
CA ASP A 102 3.71 19.17 0.92
C ASP A 102 3.42 19.80 2.29
#